data_AF-A0A968PUF8-F1
#
_entry.id   AF-A0A968PUF8-F1
#
_cell.length_a   1.000
_cell.length_b   1.000
_cell.length_c   1.000
_cell.angle_alpha   90.00
_cell.angle_beta   90.00
_cell.angle_gamma   90.00
#
_symmetry.space_group_name_H-M   'P 1'
#
loop_
_entity.id
_entity.type
_entity.pdbx_description
1 polymer ?
#
loop_
_entity_poly.entity_id
_entity_poly.type
_entity_poly.pdbx_seq_one_letter_code
_entity_poly.pdbx_strand_id
1 'polypeptide(L)'
;MNQDSTGEKLAIQIVPRSPLLQSQNNISNILRVEHHCQPANQESECCLPTYLLSIHLGQLIQLERTIDGQRSSDRLTQGDIMITPPHLHRKLFWDTEADFLLLRLEPKLFVSAAYESTYPNHSSIVPQLKLSDPLIQQIGLALKAELELDGLSDRLYAETMANALAVHLLRHYSNQKQQIKPYPGRLPEYRDGEVVSRTGGSINHNQIAGNIYAFLKFTLRKTDFKPYIGDLRLWIPQYRQYTYPDVFLIQGQPIFQEQRTDTVLNPYFIVEVLSKSTKDYDRTDKFRYYRSLPELREYVLVNQYEIQIEQYTKAEGNSWLFQAYESETEKITFASIDVEMMVEDIYESVDFNLGDPER
;
A
#
# COMPACT_ATOMS: atom_id res chain seq x y z
N MET A 1 -24.32 3.50 -33.36
CA MET A 1 -23.02 3.82 -34.00
C MET A 1 -22.81 5.32 -33.85
N ASN A 2 -21.86 5.86 -33.11
CA ASN A 2 -20.71 5.29 -32.39
C ASN A 2 -20.52 6.09 -31.10
N GLN A 3 -20.22 5.36 -30.03
CA GLN A 3 -19.54 5.84 -28.83
C GLN A 3 -18.02 5.85 -29.08
N ASP A 4 -17.32 6.56 -28.19
CA ASP A 4 -15.89 6.48 -27.86
C ASP A 4 -14.87 7.15 -28.80
N SER A 5 -14.44 8.34 -28.36
CA SER A 5 -13.09 8.85 -28.58
C SER A 5 -12.56 9.47 -27.27
N THR A 6 -12.42 8.65 -26.24
CA THR A 6 -11.45 8.94 -25.17
C THR A 6 -10.07 8.77 -25.77
N GLY A 7 -9.47 9.88 -26.21
CA GLY A 7 -8.11 9.90 -26.73
C GLY A 7 -7.13 9.48 -25.63
N GLU A 8 -6.72 8.21 -25.62
CA GLU A 8 -5.48 7.80 -24.98
C GLU A 8 -4.35 8.63 -25.61
N LYS A 9 -3.84 9.62 -24.87
CA LYS A 9 -2.60 10.32 -25.28
C LYS A 9 -1.49 9.27 -25.29
N LEU A 10 -1.06 8.86 -26.48
CA LEU A 10 0.08 7.97 -26.68
C LEU A 10 1.29 8.45 -25.88
N ALA A 11 1.96 7.53 -25.20
CA ALA A 11 3.21 7.81 -24.50
C ALA A 11 4.27 8.22 -25.53
N ILE A 12 4.85 9.42 -25.35
CA ILE A 12 5.85 9.99 -26.27
C ILE A 12 7.05 10.41 -25.45
N GLN A 13 8.22 10.02 -25.90
CA GLN A 13 9.48 10.57 -25.43
C GLN A 13 10.42 10.73 -26.63
N ILE A 14 10.70 11.98 -26.94
CA ILE A 14 11.59 12.36 -28.03
C ILE A 14 12.76 13.09 -27.38
N VAL A 15 13.92 12.45 -27.42
CA VAL A 15 15.21 13.02 -27.00
C VAL A 15 16.21 12.87 -28.16
N PRO A 16 17.06 13.89 -28.43
CA PRO A 16 17.95 13.86 -29.60
C PRO A 16 18.94 12.70 -29.65
N ARG A 17 19.45 12.28 -28.48
CA ARG A 17 20.38 11.15 -28.33
C ARG A 17 19.85 10.15 -27.30
N SER A 18 20.22 8.89 -27.49
CA SER A 18 20.08 7.84 -26.48
C SER A 18 20.84 8.20 -25.19
N PRO A 19 20.42 7.67 -24.03
CA PRO A 19 21.16 7.87 -22.78
C PRO A 19 22.60 7.34 -22.87
N LEU A 20 23.52 8.00 -22.18
CA LEU A 20 24.91 7.54 -22.01
C LEU A 20 24.96 6.25 -21.20
N LEU A 21 24.18 6.21 -20.10
CA LEU A 21 24.01 5.05 -19.24
C LEU A 21 22.53 4.90 -18.90
N GLN A 22 22.07 3.66 -18.74
CA GLN A 22 20.71 3.36 -18.30
C GLN A 22 20.69 2.10 -17.44
N SER A 23 19.83 2.08 -16.42
CA SER A 23 19.63 0.91 -15.56
C SER A 23 19.09 -0.29 -16.35
N GLN A 24 19.45 -1.52 -15.97
CA GLN A 24 18.97 -2.72 -16.68
C GLN A 24 17.47 -2.97 -16.47
N ASN A 25 16.76 -3.40 -17.52
CA ASN A 25 15.30 -3.54 -17.53
C ASN A 25 14.72 -4.57 -16.53
N ASN A 26 15.54 -5.50 -16.02
CA ASN A 26 15.06 -6.65 -15.21
C ASN A 26 15.12 -6.42 -13.69
N ILE A 27 15.64 -5.28 -13.24
CA ILE A 27 16.06 -5.10 -11.85
C ILE A 27 14.94 -4.49 -11.01
N SER A 28 14.28 -3.45 -11.51
CA SER A 28 13.22 -2.77 -10.78
C SER A 28 12.11 -2.34 -11.72
N ASN A 29 10.92 -2.89 -11.50
CA ASN A 29 9.72 -2.48 -12.22
C ASN A 29 9.14 -1.18 -11.65
N ILE A 30 9.84 -0.44 -10.79
CA ILE A 30 9.34 0.78 -10.13
C ILE A 30 10.22 2.02 -10.35
N LEU A 31 11.50 1.85 -10.67
CA LEU A 31 12.45 2.92 -10.92
C LEU A 31 13.33 2.60 -12.13
N ARG A 32 13.42 3.55 -13.07
CA ARG A 32 14.41 3.55 -14.14
C ARG A 32 15.31 4.77 -14.01
N VAL A 33 16.62 4.57 -14.13
CA VAL A 33 17.63 5.62 -14.03
C VAL A 33 18.37 5.74 -15.35
N GLU A 34 18.45 6.96 -15.88
CA GLU A 34 19.13 7.26 -17.14
C GLU A 34 20.02 8.47 -16.99
N HIS A 35 21.27 8.37 -17.44
CA HIS A 35 22.18 9.52 -17.54
C HIS A 35 22.22 9.99 -18.99
N HIS A 36 21.90 11.27 -19.22
CA HIS A 36 21.83 11.86 -20.54
C HIS A 36 22.82 13.00 -20.70
N CYS A 37 23.39 13.10 -21.89
CA CYS A 37 24.06 14.30 -22.40
C CYS A 37 23.48 14.63 -23.78
N GLN A 38 22.70 15.71 -23.86
CA GLN A 38 21.97 16.12 -25.06
C GLN A 38 22.59 17.35 -25.70
N PRO A 39 22.73 17.38 -27.04
CA PRO A 39 23.38 18.49 -27.74
C PRO A 39 22.56 19.79 -27.63
N ALA A 40 23.26 20.91 -27.67
CA ALA A 40 22.69 22.26 -27.63
C ALA A 40 21.69 22.54 -28.76
N ASN A 41 20.77 23.48 -28.52
CA ASN A 41 19.80 23.99 -29.49
C ASN A 41 18.91 22.90 -30.11
N GLN A 42 18.52 21.93 -29.30
CA GLN A 42 17.58 20.88 -29.69
C GLN A 42 16.29 20.98 -28.89
N GLU A 43 15.20 20.47 -29.46
CA GLU A 43 13.93 20.30 -28.77
C GLU A 43 13.80 18.87 -28.25
N SER A 44 13.16 18.72 -27.09
CA SER A 44 12.69 17.43 -26.57
C SER A 44 11.23 17.53 -26.21
N GLU A 45 10.47 16.49 -26.53
CA GLU A 45 9.05 16.39 -26.24
C GLU A 45 8.78 15.14 -25.41
N CYS A 46 7.98 15.29 -24.34
CA CYS A 46 7.73 14.21 -23.41
C CYS A 46 6.30 14.26 -22.87
N CYS A 47 5.64 13.09 -22.86
CA CYS A 47 4.38 12.82 -22.20
C CYS A 47 4.37 11.33 -21.86
N LEU A 48 4.67 10.99 -20.60
CA LEU A 48 4.82 9.60 -20.15
C LEU A 48 3.82 9.27 -19.03
N PRO A 49 3.40 8.01 -18.88
CA PRO A 49 2.52 7.58 -17.78
C PRO A 49 3.25 7.45 -16.43
N THR A 50 4.50 7.90 -16.34
CA THR A 50 5.36 7.80 -15.14
C THR A 50 5.69 9.18 -14.60
N TYR A 51 6.02 9.26 -13.31
CA TYR A 51 6.64 10.47 -12.75
C TYR A 51 8.07 10.59 -13.27
N LEU A 52 8.49 11.81 -13.62
CA LEU A 52 9.84 12.10 -14.07
C LEU A 52 10.51 13.09 -13.12
N LEU A 53 11.68 12.71 -12.63
CA LEU A 53 12.59 13.58 -11.89
C LEU A 53 13.82 13.81 -12.77
N SER A 54 14.10 15.05 -13.14
CA SER A 54 15.36 15.37 -13.81
C SER A 54 16.24 16.21 -12.91
N ILE A 55 17.50 15.82 -12.77
CA ILE A 55 18.51 16.49 -11.96
C ILE A 55 19.59 17.00 -12.91
N HIS A 56 19.76 18.31 -13.00
CA HIS A 56 20.78 18.91 -13.85
C HIS A 56 22.18 18.69 -13.28
N LEU A 57 23.11 18.18 -14.08
CA LEU A 57 24.48 17.85 -13.66
C LEU A 57 25.53 18.76 -14.30
N GLY A 58 25.20 19.39 -15.43
CA GLY A 58 26.11 20.19 -16.23
C GLY A 58 26.25 21.66 -15.80
N GLN A 59 26.87 22.44 -16.68
CA GLN A 59 27.02 23.89 -16.53
C GLN A 59 25.68 24.63 -16.66
N LEU A 60 25.69 25.95 -16.42
CA LEU A 60 24.48 26.76 -16.53
C LEU A 60 23.87 26.67 -17.94
N ILE A 61 22.58 26.36 -18.03
CA ILE A 61 21.81 26.31 -19.28
C ILE A 61 20.63 27.27 -19.23
N GLN A 62 20.28 27.92 -20.35
CA GLN A 62 19.00 28.59 -20.52
C GLN A 62 18.00 27.56 -21.05
N LEU A 63 17.03 27.20 -20.22
CA LEU A 63 15.96 26.28 -20.58
C LEU A 63 14.71 27.09 -20.95
N GLU A 64 14.16 26.82 -22.12
CA GLU A 64 12.82 27.21 -22.50
C GLU A 64 11.91 25.99 -22.46
N ARG A 65 10.68 26.18 -22.00
CA ARG A 65 9.72 25.07 -21.91
C ARG A 65 8.33 25.53 -22.25
N THR A 66 7.57 24.62 -22.86
CA THR A 66 6.14 24.78 -23.10
C THR A 66 5.40 23.67 -22.37
N ILE A 67 4.47 24.03 -21.49
CA ILE A 67 3.59 23.11 -20.75
C ILE A 67 2.17 23.63 -20.93
N ASP A 68 1.26 22.78 -21.40
CA ASP A 68 -0.14 23.15 -21.70
C ASP A 68 -0.29 24.43 -22.55
N GLY A 69 0.63 24.64 -23.50
CA GLY A 69 0.67 25.81 -24.38
C GLY A 69 1.25 27.09 -23.75
N GLN A 70 1.57 27.09 -22.45
CA GLN A 70 2.25 28.19 -21.80
C GLN A 70 3.76 28.04 -21.93
N ARG A 71 4.41 29.05 -22.53
CA ARG A 71 5.88 29.10 -22.64
C ARG A 71 6.48 29.84 -21.46
N SER A 72 7.49 29.25 -20.85
CA SER A 72 8.31 29.87 -19.80
C SER A 72 9.78 29.61 -20.07
N SER A 73 10.66 30.40 -19.44
CA SER A 73 12.10 30.19 -19.51
C SER A 73 12.72 30.39 -18.15
N ASP A 74 13.71 29.55 -17.84
CA ASP A 74 14.52 29.60 -16.64
C ASP A 74 15.98 29.32 -16.95
N ARG A 75 16.86 29.66 -16.01
CA ARG A 75 18.26 29.20 -16.02
C ARG A 75 18.39 28.03 -15.08
N LEU A 76 18.93 26.91 -15.54
CA LEU A 76 19.27 25.78 -14.68
C LEU A 76 20.77 25.74 -14.43
N THR A 77 21.14 25.42 -13.20
CA THR A 77 22.49 25.23 -12.69
C THR A 77 22.61 23.85 -12.07
N GLN A 78 23.84 23.40 -11.81
CA GLN A 78 24.09 22.07 -11.27
C GLN A 78 23.27 21.82 -9.99
N GLY A 79 22.57 20.69 -9.94
CA GLY A 79 21.69 20.29 -8.85
C GLY A 79 20.24 20.77 -8.99
N ASP A 80 19.93 21.67 -9.92
CA ASP A 80 18.54 22.08 -10.13
C ASP A 80 17.68 20.87 -10.58
N ILE A 81 16.52 20.73 -9.94
CA ILE A 81 15.60 19.62 -10.13
C ILE A 81 14.32 20.10 -10.82
N MET A 82 13.77 19.27 -11.69
CA MET A 82 12.42 19.42 -12.22
C MET A 82 11.61 18.15 -11.94
N ILE A 83 10.37 18.33 -11.48
CA ILE A 83 9.42 17.25 -11.17
C ILE A 83 8.27 17.33 -12.16
N THR A 84 8.09 16.29 -12.97
CA THR A 84 7.02 16.17 -13.96
C THR A 84 6.07 15.04 -13.57
N PRO A 85 4.78 15.32 -13.26
CA PRO A 85 3.78 14.29 -13.03
C PRO A 85 3.41 13.51 -14.30
N PRO A 86 2.78 12.32 -14.17
CA PRO A 86 2.29 11.53 -15.29
C PRO A 86 1.38 12.34 -16.22
N HIS A 87 1.45 12.04 -17.51
CA HIS A 87 0.61 12.60 -18.57
C HIS A 87 0.70 14.13 -18.76
N LEU A 88 1.62 14.80 -18.07
CA LEU A 88 1.92 16.20 -18.33
C LEU A 88 2.72 16.31 -19.62
N HIS A 89 2.10 16.90 -20.64
CA HIS A 89 2.75 17.14 -21.92
C HIS A 89 3.69 18.34 -21.80
N ARG A 90 4.98 18.11 -22.07
CA ARG A 90 5.99 19.15 -22.03
C ARG A 90 6.92 19.11 -23.23
N LYS A 91 7.27 20.30 -23.73
CA LYS A 91 8.34 20.53 -24.71
C LYS A 91 9.43 21.34 -24.04
N LEU A 92 10.68 20.94 -24.22
CA LEU A 92 11.87 21.61 -23.70
C LEU A 92 12.79 22.00 -24.85
N PHE A 93 13.44 23.14 -24.71
CA PHE A 93 14.52 23.62 -25.58
C PHE A 93 15.62 24.20 -24.70
N TRP A 94 16.88 23.98 -25.05
CA TRP A 94 18.02 24.47 -24.30
C TRP A 94 19.10 25.03 -25.23
N ASP A 95 19.80 26.06 -24.79
CA ASP A 95 20.77 26.82 -25.59
C ASP A 95 22.18 26.17 -25.67
N THR A 96 22.49 25.34 -24.69
CA THR A 96 23.83 24.74 -24.45
C THR A 96 23.71 23.24 -24.18
N GLU A 97 24.81 22.50 -24.16
CA GLU A 97 24.76 21.05 -23.93
C GLU A 97 24.14 20.72 -22.56
N ALA A 98 23.13 19.84 -22.55
CA ALA A 98 22.37 19.50 -21.35
C ALA A 98 22.81 18.14 -20.81
N ASP A 99 23.54 18.15 -19.69
CA ASP A 99 23.93 16.96 -18.91
C ASP A 99 23.00 16.83 -17.70
N PHE A 100 22.26 15.72 -17.61
CA PHE A 100 21.29 15.48 -16.55
C PHE A 100 21.05 14.00 -16.26
N LEU A 101 20.64 13.72 -15.02
CA LEU A 101 20.07 12.44 -14.62
C LEU A 101 18.55 12.49 -14.79
N LEU A 102 17.95 11.45 -15.35
CA LEU A 102 16.50 11.26 -15.45
C LEU A 102 16.09 10.01 -14.66
N LEU A 103 15.28 10.23 -13.63
CA LEU A 103 14.64 9.18 -12.85
C LEU A 103 13.19 9.04 -13.30
N ARG A 104 12.79 7.84 -13.68
CA ARG A 104 11.39 7.51 -13.99
C ARG A 104 10.84 6.64 -12.89
N LEU A 105 9.81 7.14 -12.22
CA LEU A 105 9.18 6.49 -11.09
C LEU A 105 7.77 6.06 -11.49
N GLU A 106 7.48 4.77 -11.33
CA GLU A 106 6.18 4.22 -11.69
C GLU A 106 5.06 4.72 -10.75
N PRO A 107 3.85 5.03 -11.24
CA PRO A 107 2.76 5.53 -10.39
C PRO A 107 2.43 4.62 -9.21
N LYS A 108 2.54 3.29 -9.38
CA LYS A 108 2.30 2.30 -8.32
C LYS A 108 3.22 2.47 -7.10
N LEU A 109 4.40 3.06 -7.29
CA LEU A 109 5.33 3.38 -6.21
C LEU A 109 4.72 4.42 -5.26
N PHE A 110 4.09 5.45 -5.83
CA PHE A 110 3.44 6.51 -5.07
C PHE A 110 2.15 6.02 -4.43
N VAL A 111 1.45 5.07 -5.04
CA VAL A 111 0.32 4.39 -4.40
C VAL A 111 0.80 3.67 -3.13
N SER A 112 1.85 2.84 -3.22
CA SER A 112 2.41 2.13 -2.05
C SER A 112 2.90 3.10 -0.97
N ALA A 113 3.69 4.10 -1.38
CA ALA A 113 4.23 5.10 -0.45
C ALA A 113 3.12 5.92 0.21
N ALA A 114 2.14 6.44 -0.56
CA ALA A 114 1.04 7.25 -0.04
C ALA A 114 0.22 6.50 1.01
N TYR A 115 -0.01 5.25 0.67
CA TYR A 115 -0.76 4.32 1.45
C TYR A 115 -0.05 3.94 2.78
N GLU A 116 1.28 3.76 2.76
CA GLU A 116 2.08 3.48 3.96
C GLU A 116 2.17 4.68 4.92
N SER A 117 1.76 5.88 4.51
CA SER A 117 2.02 7.12 5.26
C SER A 117 0.77 7.95 5.56
N THR A 118 -0.41 7.31 5.62
CA THR A 118 -1.71 7.94 5.97
C THR A 118 -2.10 9.11 5.07
N TYR A 119 -1.68 9.12 3.81
CA TYR A 119 -2.12 10.14 2.83
C TYR A 119 -3.43 9.68 2.16
N PRO A 120 -4.58 10.33 2.42
CA PRO A 120 -5.81 9.94 1.76
C PRO A 120 -5.76 10.31 0.27
N ASN A 121 -6.35 9.42 -0.53
CA ASN A 121 -6.62 9.47 -1.98
C ASN A 121 -6.32 10.79 -2.74
N HIS A 122 -5.68 10.61 -3.90
CA HIS A 122 -5.49 11.59 -4.98
C HIS A 122 -4.57 12.79 -4.67
N SER A 123 -3.57 12.62 -3.82
CA SER A 123 -2.48 13.59 -3.69
C SER A 123 -1.61 13.60 -4.96
N SER A 124 -1.99 14.43 -5.92
CA SER A 124 -1.14 14.68 -7.10
C SER A 124 0.09 15.50 -6.68
N ILE A 125 1.27 15.04 -7.09
CA ILE A 125 2.49 15.83 -6.98
C ILE A 125 2.35 17.03 -7.89
N VAL A 126 2.61 18.21 -7.34
CA VAL A 126 2.58 19.46 -8.08
C VAL A 126 3.79 19.51 -9.01
N PRO A 127 3.62 19.81 -10.31
CA PRO A 127 4.74 20.02 -11.21
C PRO A 127 5.68 21.07 -10.63
N GLN A 128 6.96 20.73 -10.50
CA GLN A 128 7.98 21.66 -10.08
C GLN A 128 8.87 21.98 -11.27
N LEU A 129 8.81 23.22 -11.73
CA LEU A 129 9.50 23.66 -12.94
C LEU A 129 11.01 23.87 -12.71
N LYS A 130 11.37 24.22 -11.47
CA LYS A 130 12.72 24.37 -10.96
C LYS A 130 12.68 24.34 -9.43
N LEU A 131 13.47 23.48 -8.80
CA LEU A 131 13.63 23.46 -7.34
C LEU A 131 15.05 23.05 -6.94
N SER A 132 15.39 23.32 -5.68
CA SER A 132 16.58 22.77 -5.02
C SER A 132 16.14 21.95 -3.80
N ASP A 133 16.48 20.66 -3.80
CA ASP A 133 16.21 19.72 -2.73
C ASP A 133 17.44 18.85 -2.48
N PRO A 134 18.13 19.03 -1.34
CA PRO A 134 19.35 18.29 -1.05
C PRO A 134 19.16 16.78 -1.00
N LEU A 135 18.02 16.28 -0.50
CA LEU A 135 17.80 14.85 -0.37
C LEU A 135 17.62 14.20 -1.74
N ILE A 136 16.80 14.81 -2.61
CA ILE A 136 16.62 14.35 -3.98
C ILE A 136 17.95 14.37 -4.74
N GLN A 137 18.76 15.42 -4.58
CA GLN A 137 20.08 15.51 -5.19
C GLN A 137 21.00 14.37 -4.70
N GLN A 138 21.09 14.14 -3.39
CA GLN A 138 21.96 13.09 -2.83
C GLN A 138 21.52 11.69 -3.27
N ILE A 139 20.22 11.40 -3.26
CA ILE A 139 19.70 10.12 -3.76
C ILE A 139 20.02 9.96 -5.25
N GLY A 140 19.80 11.01 -6.05
CA GLY A 140 20.12 10.99 -7.48
C GLY A 140 21.61 10.76 -7.75
N LEU A 141 22.50 11.43 -7.03
CA LEU A 141 23.94 11.23 -7.16
C LEU A 141 24.37 9.82 -6.72
N ALA A 142 23.76 9.27 -5.67
CA ALA A 142 24.01 7.91 -5.23
C ALA A 142 23.55 6.87 -6.27
N LEU A 143 22.38 7.08 -6.88
CA LEU A 143 21.88 6.25 -7.99
C LEU A 143 22.77 6.36 -9.23
N LYS A 144 23.29 7.56 -9.54
CA LYS A 144 24.24 7.76 -10.64
C LYS A 144 25.55 7.01 -10.40
N ALA A 145 26.10 7.08 -9.19
CA ALA A 145 27.34 6.37 -8.85
C ALA A 145 27.18 4.85 -9.01
N GLU A 146 26.07 4.27 -8.53
CA GLU A 146 25.77 2.85 -8.73
C GLU A 146 25.53 2.48 -10.21
N LEU A 147 24.91 3.39 -10.97
CA LEU A 147 24.73 3.21 -12.41
C LEU A 147 26.08 3.18 -13.15
N GLU A 148 27.05 3.99 -12.74
CA GLU A 148 28.40 4.02 -13.31
C GLU A 148 29.25 2.81 -12.90
N LEU A 149 29.03 2.26 -11.70
CA LEU A 149 29.78 1.12 -11.18
C LEU A 149 29.35 -0.22 -11.80
N ASP A 150 28.05 -0.55 -11.76
CA ASP A 150 27.56 -1.86 -12.20
C ASP A 150 26.18 -1.78 -12.89
N GLY A 151 25.85 -0.63 -13.48
CA GLY A 151 24.58 -0.46 -14.18
C GLY A 151 23.35 -0.52 -13.27
N LEU A 152 23.53 -0.23 -11.97
CA LEU A 152 22.51 -0.33 -10.91
C LEU A 152 21.95 -1.77 -10.79
N SER A 153 22.83 -2.75 -10.58
CA SER A 153 22.52 -4.20 -10.56
C SER A 153 21.71 -4.66 -9.33
N ASP A 154 21.86 -3.97 -8.19
CA ASP A 154 21.20 -4.32 -6.93
C ASP A 154 19.75 -3.80 -6.88
N ARG A 155 18.82 -4.74 -6.99
CA ARG A 155 17.38 -4.49 -6.90
C ARG A 155 16.96 -3.87 -5.58
N LEU A 156 17.45 -4.39 -4.45
CA LEU A 156 17.02 -3.93 -3.13
C LEU A 156 17.46 -2.48 -2.90
N TYR A 157 18.67 -2.13 -3.33
CA TYR A 157 19.16 -0.76 -3.28
C TYR A 157 18.29 0.18 -4.11
N ALA A 158 18.01 -0.18 -5.37
CA ALA A 158 17.18 0.62 -6.27
C ALA A 158 15.75 0.81 -5.73
N GLU A 159 15.12 -0.26 -5.23
CA GLU A 159 13.79 -0.21 -4.63
C GLU A 159 13.77 0.65 -3.35
N THR A 160 14.80 0.55 -2.52
CA THR A 160 14.93 1.37 -1.29
C THR A 160 15.01 2.87 -1.61
N MET A 161 15.86 3.25 -2.57
CA MET A 161 16.00 4.64 -3.02
C MET A 161 14.71 5.15 -3.68
N ALA A 162 14.04 4.31 -4.47
CA ALA A 162 12.77 4.65 -5.10
C ALA A 162 11.67 4.93 -4.05
N ASN A 163 11.53 4.06 -3.04
CA ASN A 163 10.56 4.24 -1.96
C ASN A 163 10.85 5.51 -1.16
N ALA A 164 12.12 5.77 -0.81
CA ALA A 164 12.52 6.98 -0.10
C ALA A 164 12.17 8.25 -0.90
N LEU A 165 12.44 8.26 -2.21
CA LEU A 165 12.02 9.34 -3.11
C LEU A 165 10.51 9.52 -3.12
N ALA A 166 9.74 8.45 -3.28
CA ALA A 166 8.28 8.53 -3.37
C ALA A 166 7.65 9.12 -2.09
N VAL A 167 8.08 8.65 -0.92
CA VAL A 167 7.64 9.18 0.38
C VAL A 167 8.01 10.66 0.52
N HIS A 168 9.25 11.02 0.20
CA HIS A 168 9.71 12.41 0.28
C HIS A 168 8.91 13.33 -0.65
N LEU A 169 8.67 12.86 -1.88
CA LEU A 169 7.91 13.59 -2.89
C LEU A 169 6.46 13.85 -2.46
N LEU A 170 5.79 12.82 -1.94
CA LEU A 170 4.44 12.96 -1.40
C LEU A 170 4.38 13.91 -0.21
N ARG A 171 5.38 13.85 0.68
CA ARG A 171 5.44 14.67 1.88
C ARG A 171 5.61 16.16 1.59
N HIS A 172 6.45 16.50 0.60
CA HIS A 172 6.89 17.88 0.40
C HIS A 172 6.32 18.55 -0.86
N TYR A 173 5.90 17.78 -1.86
CA TYR A 173 5.50 18.29 -3.16
C TYR A 173 4.09 17.88 -3.58
N SER A 174 3.29 17.30 -2.68
CA SER A 174 1.87 17.09 -2.91
C SER A 174 1.04 18.36 -2.68
N ASN A 175 -0.13 18.43 -3.32
CA ASN A 175 -1.08 19.55 -3.22
C ASN A 175 -1.68 19.78 -1.81
N GLN A 176 -1.49 18.86 -0.84
CA GLN A 176 -2.00 19.01 0.52
C GLN A 176 -0.84 19.08 1.53
N LYS A 177 -0.66 20.23 2.17
CA LYS A 177 0.22 20.34 3.36
C LYS A 177 -0.36 19.50 4.48
N GLN A 178 0.14 18.29 4.71
CA GLN A 178 -0.38 17.40 5.76
C GLN A 178 0.66 17.05 6.83
N GLN A 179 0.17 17.05 8.08
CA GLN A 179 0.89 16.65 9.28
C GLN A 179 0.93 15.12 9.37
N ILE A 180 2.11 14.56 9.63
CA ILE A 180 2.33 13.11 9.73
C ILE A 180 1.76 12.61 11.07
N LYS A 181 0.90 11.58 11.02
CA LYS A 181 0.63 10.71 12.18
C LYS A 181 1.60 9.51 12.15
N PRO A 182 2.11 9.02 13.30
CA PRO A 182 3.06 7.91 13.34
C PRO A 182 2.45 6.59 12.82
N TYR A 183 3.27 5.81 12.11
CA TYR A 183 2.95 4.51 11.53
C TYR A 183 2.57 3.47 12.60
N PRO A 184 1.40 2.82 12.53
CA PRO A 184 1.03 1.77 13.47
C PRO A 184 1.45 0.39 12.94
N GLY A 185 2.75 0.12 12.90
CA GLY A 185 3.41 -1.19 12.96
C GLY A 185 2.77 -2.49 12.39
N ARG A 186 2.00 -2.51 11.28
CA ARG A 186 1.52 -3.79 10.68
C ARG A 186 1.49 -3.84 9.15
N LEU A 187 1.64 -5.06 8.62
CA LEU A 187 1.58 -5.38 7.18
C LEU A 187 0.18 -5.14 6.61
N PRO A 188 0.07 -4.66 5.36
CA PRO A 188 -1.20 -4.28 4.78
C PRO A 188 -2.02 -5.45 4.18
N GLU A 189 -3.35 -5.29 4.11
CA GLU A 189 -4.25 -6.18 3.36
C GLU A 189 -4.18 -5.87 1.85
N TYR A 190 -4.47 -6.85 0.98
CA TYR A 190 -4.44 -6.69 -0.48
C TYR A 190 -5.81 -7.00 -1.09
N ARG A 191 -6.39 -6.09 -1.86
CA ARG A 191 -7.74 -6.14 -2.45
C ARG A 191 -7.68 -5.76 -3.94
N ASP A 192 -7.97 -6.70 -4.85
CA ASP A 192 -8.09 -6.44 -6.31
C ASP A 192 -6.92 -5.65 -6.96
N GLY A 193 -5.70 -5.76 -6.44
CA GLY A 193 -4.56 -4.99 -6.94
C GLY A 193 -4.15 -3.81 -6.05
N GLU A 194 -5.03 -3.41 -5.14
CA GLU A 194 -4.88 -2.31 -4.19
C GLU A 194 -4.50 -2.82 -2.79
N VAL A 195 -3.82 -1.98 -2.03
CA VAL A 195 -3.33 -2.28 -0.69
C VAL A 195 -4.23 -1.48 0.29
N VAL A 196 -4.82 -2.09 1.34
CA VAL A 196 -5.78 -1.43 2.27
C VAL A 196 -5.37 -1.50 3.75
N SER A 197 -5.31 -0.31 4.40
CA SER A 197 -4.54 -0.07 5.63
C SER A 197 -5.34 -0.55 6.81
N ARG A 198 -4.72 -1.39 7.63
CA ARG A 198 -5.26 -1.73 8.94
C ARG A 198 -5.01 -0.52 9.83
N THR A 199 -6.07 0.07 10.38
CA THR A 199 -5.92 1.01 11.48
C THR A 199 -5.20 0.31 12.62
N GLY A 200 -4.22 0.99 13.24
CA GLY A 200 -3.44 0.41 14.33
C GLY A 200 -4.37 -0.11 15.42
N GLY A 201 -4.21 -1.39 15.79
CA GLY A 201 -5.02 -2.00 16.84
C GLY A 201 -4.93 -1.17 18.11
N SER A 202 -6.06 -0.65 18.57
CA SER A 202 -6.14 0.04 19.86
C SER A 202 -5.72 -0.91 21.00
N ILE A 203 -5.52 -0.40 22.20
CA ILE A 203 -5.29 -1.24 23.38
C ILE A 203 -6.44 -2.26 23.52
N ASN A 204 -7.69 -1.81 23.39
CA ASN A 204 -8.87 -2.68 23.49
C ASN A 204 -8.91 -3.74 22.38
N HIS A 205 -8.53 -3.39 21.14
CA HIS A 205 -8.45 -4.33 20.02
C HIS A 205 -7.50 -5.49 20.34
N ASN A 206 -6.30 -5.16 20.81
CA ASN A 206 -5.29 -6.17 21.16
C ASN A 206 -5.72 -7.02 22.35
N GLN A 207 -6.36 -6.43 23.37
CA GLN A 207 -6.86 -7.17 24.53
C GLN A 207 -7.92 -8.18 24.13
N ILE A 208 -8.94 -7.76 23.38
CA ILE A 208 -10.02 -8.65 22.94
C ILE A 208 -9.48 -9.81 22.10
N ALA A 209 -8.67 -9.51 21.08
CA ALA A 209 -8.07 -10.56 20.24
C ALA A 209 -7.15 -11.49 21.05
N GLY A 210 -6.38 -10.93 21.98
CA GLY A 210 -5.49 -11.67 22.88
C GLY A 210 -6.23 -12.61 23.82
N ASN A 211 -7.30 -12.15 24.47
CA ASN A 211 -8.12 -12.92 25.38
C ASN A 211 -8.74 -14.13 24.67
N ILE A 212 -9.37 -13.89 23.52
CA ILE A 212 -9.97 -14.95 22.69
C ILE A 212 -8.90 -15.96 22.25
N TYR A 213 -7.76 -15.48 21.73
CA TYR A 213 -6.68 -16.37 21.30
C TYR A 213 -6.14 -17.23 22.45
N ALA A 214 -5.87 -16.62 23.61
CA ALA A 214 -5.33 -17.32 24.77
C ALA A 214 -6.29 -18.40 25.27
N PHE A 215 -7.57 -18.05 25.38
CA PHE A 215 -8.63 -18.98 25.77
C PHE A 215 -8.73 -20.16 24.79
N LEU A 216 -8.86 -19.89 23.50
CA LEU A 216 -8.95 -20.93 22.47
C LEU A 216 -7.68 -21.80 22.43
N LYS A 217 -6.49 -21.19 22.56
CA LYS A 217 -5.21 -21.91 22.59
C LYS A 217 -5.12 -22.87 23.77
N PHE A 218 -5.58 -22.45 24.94
CA PHE A 218 -5.59 -23.30 26.13
C PHE A 218 -6.63 -24.41 26.00
N THR A 219 -7.87 -24.08 25.63
CA THR A 219 -9.01 -25.01 25.57
C THR A 219 -8.81 -26.08 24.50
N LEU A 220 -8.27 -25.71 23.33
CA LEU A 220 -8.11 -26.60 22.17
C LEU A 220 -6.74 -27.31 22.11
N ARG A 221 -5.91 -27.21 23.16
CA ARG A 221 -4.50 -27.69 23.14
C ARG A 221 -4.31 -29.18 22.78
N LYS A 222 -5.33 -30.03 23.01
CA LYS A 222 -5.32 -31.47 22.72
C LYS A 222 -6.25 -31.88 21.56
N THR A 223 -6.83 -30.90 20.86
CA THR A 223 -7.70 -31.17 19.70
C THR A 223 -6.92 -30.96 18.41
N ASP A 224 -7.59 -31.20 17.28
CA ASP A 224 -7.02 -30.98 15.95
C ASP A 224 -7.15 -29.51 15.48
N PHE A 225 -7.75 -28.64 16.30
CA PHE A 225 -7.86 -27.22 15.99
C PHE A 225 -6.61 -26.47 16.44
N LYS A 226 -6.10 -25.59 15.58
CA LYS A 226 -4.91 -24.77 15.84
C LYS A 226 -5.26 -23.29 15.66
N PRO A 227 -5.27 -22.51 16.76
CA PRO A 227 -5.52 -21.07 16.69
C PRO A 227 -4.27 -20.30 16.23
N TYR A 228 -4.51 -19.26 15.46
CA TYR A 228 -3.55 -18.27 14.97
C TYR A 228 -4.07 -16.87 15.27
N ILE A 229 -3.17 -15.91 15.46
CA ILE A 229 -3.50 -14.52 15.79
C ILE A 229 -2.78 -13.57 14.84
N GLY A 230 -3.55 -12.72 14.18
CA GLY A 230 -3.20 -11.43 13.61
C GLY A 230 -2.18 -11.31 12.47
N ASP A 231 -1.16 -12.17 12.38
CA ASP A 231 -0.02 -11.98 11.46
C ASP A 231 0.13 -13.08 10.39
N LEU A 232 -0.73 -14.10 10.40
CA LEU A 232 -0.73 -15.14 9.37
C LEU A 232 -1.67 -14.77 8.23
N ARG A 233 -1.16 -14.74 7.00
CA ARG A 233 -1.90 -14.31 5.82
C ARG A 233 -2.91 -15.37 5.39
N LEU A 234 -4.16 -14.95 5.16
CA LEU A 234 -5.21 -15.78 4.61
C LEU A 234 -5.46 -15.41 3.15
N TRP A 235 -5.43 -16.40 2.26
CA TRP A 235 -5.74 -16.24 0.84
C TRP A 235 -7.19 -16.65 0.55
N ILE A 236 -7.92 -15.79 -0.16
CA ILE A 236 -9.30 -16.02 -0.60
C ILE A 236 -9.31 -16.14 -2.13
N PRO A 237 -9.25 -17.37 -2.69
CA PRO A 237 -9.02 -17.57 -4.12
C PRO A 237 -10.07 -16.93 -5.03
N GLN A 238 -11.36 -17.06 -4.68
CA GLN A 238 -12.47 -16.59 -5.52
C GLN A 238 -12.43 -15.09 -5.77
N TYR A 239 -11.95 -14.32 -4.79
CA TYR A 239 -11.87 -12.85 -4.84
C TYR A 239 -10.43 -12.34 -4.98
N ARG A 240 -9.47 -13.26 -5.17
CA ARG A 240 -8.04 -12.96 -5.29
C ARG A 240 -7.53 -12.01 -4.19
N GLN A 241 -8.01 -12.21 -2.96
CA GLN A 241 -7.79 -11.29 -1.85
C GLN A 241 -6.90 -11.91 -0.75
N TYR A 242 -6.01 -11.10 -0.18
CA TYR A 242 -5.33 -11.43 1.08
C TYR A 242 -5.96 -10.66 2.24
N THR A 243 -6.26 -11.36 3.32
CA THR A 243 -6.67 -10.77 4.59
C THR A 243 -5.80 -11.25 5.74
N TYR A 244 -5.89 -10.58 6.88
CA TYR A 244 -5.23 -10.97 8.12
C TYR A 244 -6.25 -10.94 9.25
N PRO A 245 -7.02 -12.04 9.43
CA PRO A 245 -8.00 -12.09 10.50
C PRO A 245 -7.35 -11.90 11.87
N ASP A 246 -8.06 -11.26 12.80
CA ASP A 246 -7.53 -11.03 14.14
C ASP A 246 -7.26 -12.33 14.89
N VAL A 247 -8.21 -13.25 14.88
CA VAL A 247 -8.01 -14.64 15.35
C VAL A 247 -8.66 -15.59 14.36
N PHE A 248 -8.02 -16.71 14.05
CA PHE A 248 -8.66 -17.78 13.29
C PHE A 248 -8.12 -19.15 13.67
N LEU A 249 -8.88 -20.19 13.34
CA LEU A 249 -8.54 -21.58 13.59
C LEU A 249 -8.39 -22.33 12.28
N ILE A 250 -7.41 -23.23 12.22
CA ILE A 250 -7.33 -24.28 11.19
C ILE A 250 -7.63 -25.61 11.86
N GLN A 251 -8.47 -26.44 11.22
CA GLN A 251 -8.63 -27.85 11.59
C GLN A 251 -7.58 -28.68 10.85
N GLY A 252 -6.76 -29.42 11.58
CA GLY A 252 -5.70 -30.25 11.01
C GLY A 252 -4.49 -29.42 10.56
N GLN A 253 -3.93 -29.79 9.39
CA GLN A 253 -2.74 -29.14 8.86
C GLN A 253 -3.08 -27.90 8.02
N PRO A 254 -2.24 -26.83 8.07
CA PRO A 254 -2.38 -25.70 7.17
C PRO A 254 -2.24 -26.11 5.71
N ILE A 255 -3.17 -25.66 4.86
CA ILE A 255 -3.07 -25.74 3.41
C ILE A 255 -2.49 -24.42 2.92
N PHE A 256 -1.31 -24.48 2.32
CA PHE A 256 -0.61 -23.29 1.84
C PHE A 256 -0.92 -22.98 0.38
N GLN A 257 -0.81 -21.70 0.03
CA GLN A 257 -0.79 -21.27 -1.36
C GLN A 257 0.47 -21.79 -2.05
N GLU A 258 0.39 -22.14 -3.34
CA GLU A 258 1.52 -22.67 -4.09
C GLU A 258 2.78 -21.82 -3.90
N GLN A 259 3.91 -22.49 -3.63
CA GLN A 259 5.23 -21.88 -3.43
C GLN A 259 5.34 -20.93 -2.22
N ARG A 260 4.38 -20.95 -1.28
CA ARG A 260 4.42 -20.17 -0.03
C ARG A 260 4.32 -21.06 1.20
N THR A 261 4.84 -20.57 2.32
CA THR A 261 4.74 -21.21 3.65
C THR A 261 4.16 -20.26 4.72
N ASP A 262 3.79 -19.05 4.31
CA ASP A 262 3.32 -17.96 5.16
C ASP A 262 1.86 -17.57 4.86
N THR A 263 1.20 -18.30 3.96
CA THR A 263 -0.12 -17.96 3.42
C THR A 263 -1.01 -19.18 3.34
N VAL A 264 -2.12 -19.18 4.10
CA VAL A 264 -3.02 -20.32 4.28
C VAL A 264 -4.36 -20.14 3.56
N LEU A 265 -5.10 -21.24 3.34
CA LEU A 265 -6.38 -21.25 2.60
C LEU A 265 -7.58 -21.81 3.37
N ASN A 266 -7.34 -22.53 4.47
CA ASN A 266 -8.35 -23.37 5.12
C ASN A 266 -8.72 -22.93 6.54
N PRO A 267 -9.18 -21.68 6.76
CA PRO A 267 -9.71 -21.29 8.05
C PRO A 267 -11.05 -21.98 8.28
N TYR A 268 -11.22 -22.49 9.48
CA TYR A 268 -12.43 -23.16 9.93
C TYR A 268 -13.35 -22.23 10.72
N PHE A 269 -12.75 -21.33 11.49
CA PHE A 269 -13.41 -20.33 12.33
C PHE A 269 -12.59 -19.04 12.30
N ILE A 270 -13.26 -17.89 12.22
CA ILE A 270 -12.61 -16.58 12.15
C ILE A 270 -13.28 -15.62 13.16
N VAL A 271 -12.47 -14.81 13.85
CA VAL A 271 -12.89 -13.66 14.65
C VAL A 271 -12.25 -12.39 14.07
N GLU A 272 -13.03 -11.33 14.00
CA GLU A 272 -12.57 -9.97 13.71
C GLU A 272 -13.03 -9.03 14.83
N VAL A 273 -12.13 -8.18 15.30
CA VAL A 273 -12.43 -7.16 16.31
C VAL A 273 -12.67 -5.84 15.59
N LEU A 274 -13.92 -5.38 15.62
CA LEU A 274 -14.40 -4.25 14.83
C LEU A 274 -13.78 -2.95 15.31
N SER A 275 -13.21 -2.17 14.38
CA SER A 275 -12.89 -0.75 14.57
C SER A 275 -13.99 0.13 13.95
N LYS A 276 -14.08 1.42 14.33
CA LYS A 276 -15.02 2.34 13.67
C LYS A 276 -14.78 2.44 12.17
N SER A 277 -13.52 2.37 11.74
CA SER A 277 -13.12 2.44 10.33
C SER A 277 -13.45 1.20 9.50
N THR A 278 -13.60 0.03 10.13
CA THR A 278 -13.75 -1.25 9.40
C THR A 278 -15.09 -1.94 9.63
N LYS A 279 -15.92 -1.46 10.57
CA LYS A 279 -17.21 -2.07 10.95
C LYS A 279 -18.09 -2.44 9.75
N ASP A 280 -18.30 -1.51 8.82
CA ASP A 280 -19.16 -1.76 7.65
C ASP A 280 -18.53 -2.76 6.68
N TYR A 281 -17.21 -2.70 6.49
CA TYR A 281 -16.49 -3.59 5.60
C TYR A 281 -16.45 -5.03 6.12
N ASP A 282 -16.14 -5.21 7.41
CA ASP A 282 -16.05 -6.52 8.06
C ASP A 282 -17.41 -7.24 8.06
N ARG A 283 -18.51 -6.48 8.15
CA ARG A 283 -19.90 -6.98 8.09
C ARG A 283 -20.39 -7.32 6.69
N THR A 284 -19.94 -6.58 5.68
CA THR A 284 -20.47 -6.69 4.31
C THR A 284 -19.52 -7.49 3.42
N ASP A 285 -18.51 -6.82 2.88
CA ASP A 285 -17.62 -7.37 1.86
C ASP A 285 -16.72 -8.47 2.42
N LYS A 286 -16.08 -8.25 3.59
CA LYS A 286 -15.16 -9.25 4.17
C LYS A 286 -15.89 -10.53 4.50
N PHE A 287 -17.07 -10.43 5.12
CA PHE A 287 -17.91 -11.60 5.38
C PHE A 287 -18.35 -12.30 4.08
N ARG A 288 -18.72 -11.56 3.03
CA ARG A 288 -18.98 -12.15 1.70
C ARG A 288 -17.77 -12.93 1.17
N TYR A 289 -16.56 -12.40 1.33
CA TYR A 289 -15.34 -13.06 0.86
C TYR A 289 -15.02 -14.30 1.68
N TYR A 290 -15.08 -14.22 3.01
CA TYR A 290 -14.88 -15.35 3.89
C TYR A 290 -15.88 -16.49 3.65
N ARG A 291 -17.15 -16.18 3.36
CA ARG A 291 -18.15 -17.19 3.00
C ARG A 291 -17.83 -17.99 1.73
N SER A 292 -16.95 -17.50 0.86
CA SER A 292 -16.48 -18.29 -0.28
C SER A 292 -15.50 -19.39 0.08
N LEU A 293 -14.90 -19.35 1.27
CA LEU A 293 -13.98 -20.37 1.73
C LEU A 293 -14.77 -21.65 2.11
N PRO A 294 -14.47 -22.81 1.50
CA PRO A 294 -15.25 -24.02 1.72
C PRO A 294 -15.26 -24.49 3.17
N GLU A 295 -14.12 -24.37 3.84
CA GLU A 295 -13.89 -24.88 5.20
C GLU A 295 -14.47 -24.00 6.29
N LEU A 296 -14.75 -22.72 6.00
CA LEU A 296 -15.25 -21.81 7.02
C LEU A 296 -16.62 -22.25 7.51
N ARG A 297 -16.75 -22.45 8.82
CA ARG A 297 -17.98 -22.84 9.52
C ARG A 297 -18.54 -21.75 10.40
N GLU A 298 -17.70 -20.82 10.85
CA GLU A 298 -18.13 -19.83 11.83
C GLU A 298 -17.32 -18.53 11.72
N TYR A 299 -18.02 -17.41 11.88
CA TYR A 299 -17.46 -16.06 11.80
C TYR A 299 -18.01 -15.20 12.94
N VAL A 300 -17.12 -14.59 13.71
CA VAL A 300 -17.47 -13.81 14.89
C VAL A 300 -16.94 -12.38 14.75
N LEU A 301 -17.79 -11.40 15.00
CA LEU A 301 -17.42 -9.99 15.03
C LEU A 301 -17.56 -9.49 16.46
N VAL A 302 -16.51 -8.88 17.01
CA VAL A 302 -16.51 -8.34 18.38
C VAL A 302 -16.35 -6.82 18.33
N ASN A 303 -17.31 -6.07 18.86
CA ASN A 303 -17.22 -4.62 18.94
C ASN A 303 -16.31 -4.22 20.10
N GLN A 304 -15.32 -3.36 19.87
CA GLN A 304 -14.36 -2.93 20.91
C GLN A 304 -14.80 -1.69 21.72
N TYR A 305 -15.91 -1.05 21.35
CA TYR A 305 -16.38 0.19 21.98
C TYR A 305 -17.59 0.00 22.90
N GLU A 306 -18.24 -1.15 22.82
CA GLU A 306 -19.37 -1.55 23.64
C GLU A 306 -19.45 -3.09 23.65
N ILE A 307 -20.14 -3.66 24.63
CA ILE A 307 -20.39 -5.11 24.67
C ILE A 307 -21.40 -5.44 23.58
N GLN A 308 -20.88 -5.92 22.46
CA GLN A 308 -21.66 -6.36 21.32
C GLN A 308 -20.84 -7.35 20.51
N ILE A 309 -21.32 -8.59 20.46
CA ILE A 309 -20.73 -9.66 19.66
C ILE A 309 -21.78 -10.15 18.67
N GLU A 310 -21.36 -10.34 17.42
CA GLU A 310 -22.17 -10.96 16.39
C GLU A 310 -21.53 -12.26 15.92
N GLN A 311 -22.30 -13.33 15.96
CA GLN A 311 -21.86 -14.66 15.59
C GLN A 311 -22.67 -15.14 14.39
N TYR A 312 -21.95 -15.61 13.37
CA TYR A 312 -22.51 -16.22 12.19
C TYR A 312 -22.04 -17.67 12.09
N THR A 313 -22.97 -18.60 12.21
CA THR A 313 -22.68 -20.04 12.13
C THR A 313 -23.27 -20.64 10.85
N LYS A 314 -22.45 -21.34 10.07
CA LYS A 314 -22.86 -21.98 8.82
C LYS A 314 -23.81 -23.15 9.12
N ALA A 315 -25.02 -23.08 8.57
CA ALA A 315 -26.04 -24.11 8.66
C ALA A 315 -26.20 -24.84 7.32
N GLU A 316 -27.16 -25.78 7.25
CA GLU A 316 -27.44 -26.53 6.02
C GLU A 316 -27.85 -25.61 4.84
N GLY A 317 -27.62 -26.09 3.62
CA GLY A 317 -28.01 -25.35 2.41
C GLY A 317 -27.24 -24.05 2.16
N ASN A 318 -26.04 -23.89 2.73
CA ASN A 318 -25.20 -22.68 2.63
C ASN A 318 -25.83 -21.44 3.30
N SER A 319 -26.74 -21.66 4.25
CA SER A 319 -27.32 -20.61 5.09
C SER A 319 -26.43 -20.29 6.29
N TRP A 320 -26.63 -19.12 6.90
CA TRP A 320 -25.87 -18.66 8.07
C TRP A 320 -26.85 -18.20 9.15
N LEU A 321 -26.73 -18.78 10.34
CA LEU A 321 -27.51 -18.39 11.52
C LEU A 321 -26.82 -17.23 12.21
N PHE A 322 -27.58 -16.18 12.52
CA PHE A 322 -27.10 -15.00 13.23
C PHE A 322 -27.51 -15.05 14.70
N GLN A 323 -26.56 -14.80 15.59
CA GLN A 323 -26.78 -14.59 17.02
C GLN A 323 -26.03 -13.33 17.46
N ALA A 324 -26.61 -12.58 18.39
CA ALA A 324 -26.01 -11.38 18.97
C ALA A 324 -25.98 -11.51 20.50
N TYR A 325 -24.91 -11.00 21.10
CA TYR A 325 -24.69 -10.97 22.54
C TYR A 325 -24.42 -9.53 22.96
N GLU A 326 -25.13 -9.05 23.98
CA GLU A 326 -25.12 -7.64 24.41
C GLU A 326 -24.92 -7.49 25.93
N SER A 327 -24.66 -8.59 26.64
CA SER A 327 -24.40 -8.62 28.09
C SER A 327 -23.15 -9.42 28.45
N GLU A 328 -22.35 -8.89 29.37
CA GLU A 328 -21.13 -9.55 29.91
C GLU A 328 -21.43 -10.89 30.59
N THR A 329 -22.64 -11.04 31.16
CA THR A 329 -23.05 -12.26 31.87
C THR A 329 -23.46 -13.41 30.94
N GLU A 330 -23.55 -13.15 29.63
CA GLU A 330 -23.88 -14.17 28.66
C GLU A 330 -22.70 -15.11 28.40
N LYS A 331 -23.03 -16.30 27.90
CA LYS A 331 -22.07 -17.26 27.36
C LYS A 331 -22.25 -17.32 25.86
N ILE A 332 -21.15 -17.13 25.14
CA ILE A 332 -21.08 -17.44 23.73
C ILE A 332 -20.66 -18.90 23.55
N THR A 333 -21.39 -19.64 22.70
CA THR A 333 -21.05 -21.01 22.33
C THR A 333 -20.51 -21.01 20.91
N PHE A 334 -19.21 -21.24 20.75
CA PHE A 334 -18.57 -21.41 19.44
C PHE A 334 -18.94 -22.77 18.86
N ALA A 335 -20.09 -22.84 18.18
CA ALA A 335 -20.76 -24.08 17.81
C ALA A 335 -19.92 -24.98 16.88
N SER A 336 -19.07 -24.39 16.03
CA SER A 336 -18.24 -25.16 15.10
C SER A 336 -17.12 -25.95 15.79
N ILE A 337 -16.73 -25.55 17.00
CA ILE A 337 -15.62 -26.14 17.76
C ILE A 337 -16.02 -26.68 19.14
N ASP A 338 -17.30 -26.61 19.49
CA ASP A 338 -17.88 -27.09 20.76
C ASP A 338 -17.16 -26.49 21.99
N VAL A 339 -17.04 -25.15 22.00
CA VAL A 339 -16.39 -24.39 23.07
C VAL A 339 -17.32 -23.29 23.56
N GLU A 340 -17.45 -23.13 24.87
CA GLU A 340 -18.14 -22.01 25.49
C GLU A 340 -17.13 -21.03 26.11
N MET A 341 -17.39 -19.73 25.99
CA MET A 341 -16.62 -18.66 26.62
C MET A 341 -17.58 -17.65 27.23
N MET A 342 -17.25 -17.11 28.41
CA MET A 342 -18.04 -16.01 28.96
C MET A 342 -17.78 -14.72 28.16
N VAL A 343 -18.80 -13.89 27.98
CA VAL A 343 -18.61 -12.59 27.31
C VAL A 343 -17.70 -11.69 28.16
N GLU A 344 -17.80 -11.73 29.50
CA GLU A 344 -16.86 -11.03 30.39
C GLU A 344 -15.38 -11.40 30.15
N ASP A 345 -15.08 -12.68 29.85
CA ASP A 345 -13.70 -13.12 29.57
C ASP A 345 -13.19 -12.56 28.24
N ILE A 346 -14.08 -12.34 27.26
CA ILE A 346 -13.70 -11.72 25.97
C ILE A 346 -13.28 -10.27 26.19
N TYR A 347 -14.03 -9.56 27.04
CA TYR A 347 -13.81 -8.15 27.36
C TYR A 347 -12.91 -7.95 28.59
N GLU A 348 -12.22 -8.99 29.08
CA GLU A 348 -11.32 -8.87 30.23
C GLU A 348 -10.26 -7.80 29.98
N SER A 349 -10.10 -6.88 30.94
CA SER A 349 -9.14 -5.76 30.85
C SER A 349 -9.36 -4.78 29.68
N VAL A 350 -10.58 -4.72 29.14
CA VAL A 350 -11.01 -3.66 28.21
C VAL A 350 -11.47 -2.43 29.00
N ASP A 351 -11.00 -1.25 28.62
CA ASP A 351 -11.48 0.03 29.19
C ASP A 351 -12.23 0.82 28.11
N PHE A 352 -13.55 0.86 28.22
CA PHE A 352 -14.41 1.61 27.30
C PHE A 352 -14.27 3.15 27.47
N ASN A 353 -13.62 3.62 28.53
CA ASN A 353 -13.33 5.05 28.72
C ASN A 353 -12.08 5.50 27.98
N LEU A 354 -11.26 4.58 27.47
CA LEU A 354 -10.21 4.89 26.51
C LEU A 354 -10.87 5.40 25.23
N GLY A 355 -11.15 6.70 25.22
CA GLY A 355 -11.67 7.41 24.06
C GLY A 355 -10.74 7.18 22.88
N ASP A 356 -11.35 7.17 21.69
CA ASP A 356 -10.64 7.02 20.43
C ASP A 356 -9.42 7.96 20.37
N PRO A 357 -8.22 7.50 19.99
CA PRO A 357 -7.11 8.39 19.64
C PRO A 357 -7.47 9.33 18.46
N GLU A 358 -8.65 9.19 17.87
CA GLU A 358 -9.23 10.04 16.81
C GLU A 358 -10.15 11.18 17.30
N ARG A 359 -10.20 11.49 18.60
CA ARG A 359 -10.90 12.71 19.09
C ARG A 359 -10.10 14.00 18.89
#